data_AF-A0A942F9A5-F1
#
_entry.id   AF-A0A942F9A5-F1
#
_cell.length_a   1.000
_cell.length_b   1.000
_cell.length_c   1.000
_cell.angle_alpha   90.00
_cell.angle_beta   90.00
_cell.angle_gamma   90.00
#
_symmetry.space_group_name_H-M   'P 1'
#
loop_
_entity.id
_entity.type
_entity.pdbx_description
1 polymer ?
#
loop_
_entity_poly.entity_id
_entity_poly.type
_entity_poly.pdbx_seq_one_letter_code
_entity_poly.pdbx_strand_id
1 'polypeptide(L)'
;ERAEAPRLYRVLDHIRKDIQAGEPDLARLEQGAMAELRASGWIPQYVAVRKQLDLQLPAAHDSGLVVLGAALLGSTRLIDNLEV
;
A
#
# COMPACT_ATOMS: atom_id res chain seq x y z
N GLU A 1 12.15 16.31 -0.43
CA GLU A 1 10.93 15.86 -1.14
C GLU A 1 11.18 14.79 -2.22
N ARG A 2 11.97 15.02 -3.30
CA ARG A 2 12.23 13.99 -4.34
C ARG A 2 12.91 12.70 -3.85
N ALA A 3 13.72 12.76 -2.79
CA ALA A 3 14.39 11.58 -2.20
C ALA A 3 13.47 10.71 -1.32
N GLU A 4 12.33 11.27 -0.88
CA GLU A 4 11.34 10.54 -0.06
C GLU A 4 10.19 9.97 -0.87
N ALA A 5 9.90 10.51 -2.06
CA ALA A 5 8.94 9.94 -3.00
C ALA A 5 9.05 8.41 -3.23
N PRO A 6 10.25 7.78 -3.29
CA PRO A 6 10.35 6.32 -3.40
C PRO A 6 9.98 5.56 -2.12
N ARG A 7 9.65 6.24 -1.02
CA ARG A 7 9.21 5.58 0.23
C ARG A 7 7.79 5.03 0.08
N LEU A 8 6.88 5.78 -0.55
CA LEU A 8 5.52 5.29 -0.81
C LEU A 8 5.57 3.99 -1.63
N TYR A 9 6.33 3.99 -2.73
CA TYR A 9 6.60 2.80 -3.53
C TYR A 9 7.18 1.65 -2.69
N ARG A 10 8.19 1.91 -1.85
CA ARG A 10 8.82 0.88 -1.00
C ARG A 10 7.83 0.23 -0.03
N VAL A 11 6.96 1.02 0.58
CA VAL A 11 5.93 0.54 1.50
C VAL A 11 4.93 -0.36 0.76
N LEU A 12 4.49 0.07 -0.43
CA LEU A 12 3.58 -0.71 -1.27
C LEU A 12 4.24 -2.00 -1.81
N ASP A 13 5.53 -1.95 -2.17
CA ASP A 13 6.30 -3.12 -2.60
C ASP A 13 6.52 -4.14 -1.47
N HIS A 14 6.61 -3.67 -0.22
CA HIS A 14 6.66 -4.56 0.94
C HIS A 14 5.35 -5.35 1.09
N ILE A 15 4.21 -4.66 1.03
CA ILE A 15 2.89 -5.30 1.06
C ILE A 15 2.76 -6.31 -0.09
N ARG A 16 3.15 -5.92 -1.31
CA ARG A 16 3.16 -6.80 -2.48
C ARG A 16 3.94 -8.09 -2.21
N LYS A 17 5.14 -7.99 -1.64
CA LYS A 17 5.99 -9.15 -1.31
C LYS A 17 5.37 -10.03 -0.24
N ASP A 18 4.77 -9.46 0.80
CA ASP A 18 4.13 -10.22 1.87
C ASP A 18 2.90 -10.99 1.36
N ILE A 19 2.11 -10.38 0.47
CA ILE A 19 0.99 -11.05 -0.19
C ILE A 19 1.50 -12.19 -1.09
N GLN A 20 2.56 -11.96 -1.87
CA GLN A 20 3.20 -13.01 -2.69
C GLN A 20 3.78 -14.14 -1.84
N ALA A 21 4.20 -13.86 -0.60
CA ALA A 21 4.64 -14.86 0.37
C ALA A 21 3.48 -15.62 1.04
N GLY A 22 2.24 -15.23 0.78
CA GLY A 22 1.04 -15.89 1.27
C GLY A 22 0.52 -15.35 2.61
N GLU A 23 0.85 -14.11 3.00
CA GLU A 23 0.27 -13.48 4.19
C GLU A 23 -1.25 -13.27 4.01
N PRO A 24 -2.10 -13.91 4.83
CA PRO A 24 -3.55 -13.79 4.69
C PRO A 24 -4.12 -12.52 5.36
N ASP A 25 -3.39 -11.90 6.30
CA ASP A 25 -3.87 -10.75 7.05
C ASP A 25 -3.53 -9.43 6.34
N LEU A 26 -4.29 -9.14 5.28
CA LEU A 26 -4.14 -7.91 4.51
C LEU A 26 -4.41 -6.66 5.35
N ALA A 27 -5.32 -6.73 6.32
CA ALA A 27 -5.64 -5.62 7.19
C ALA A 27 -4.44 -5.23 8.06
N ARG A 28 -3.70 -6.22 8.58
CA ARG A 28 -2.44 -5.99 9.29
C ARG A 28 -1.38 -5.34 8.41
N LEU A 29 -1.27 -5.76 7.15
CA LEU A 29 -0.35 -5.16 6.18
C LEU A 29 -0.71 -3.69 5.88
N GLU A 30 -1.98 -3.40 5.64
CA GLU A 30 -2.49 -2.04 5.42
C GLU A 30 -2.19 -1.15 6.64
N GLN A 31 -2.48 -1.63 7.86
CA GLN A 31 -2.21 -0.89 9.09
C GLN A 31 -0.70 -0.64 9.32
N GLY A 32 0.14 -1.64 9.05
CA GLY A 32 1.60 -1.53 9.13
C GLY A 32 2.14 -0.46 8.18
N ALA A 33 1.68 -0.47 6.93
CA ALA A 33 2.04 0.53 5.94
C ALA A 33 1.63 1.96 6.34
N MET A 34 0.39 2.11 6.85
CA MET A 34 -0.07 3.40 7.37
C MET A 34 0.79 3.88 8.55
N ALA A 35 1.21 2.98 9.44
CA ALA A 35 2.08 3.31 10.57
C ALA A 35 3.49 3.71 10.12
N GLU A 36 4.08 3.00 9.15
CA GLU A 36 5.41 3.29 8.62
C GLU A 36 5.46 4.66 7.92
N LEU A 37 4.44 4.98 7.11
CA LEU A 37 4.31 6.29 6.48
C LEU A 37 4.22 7.41 7.53
N ARG A 38 3.36 7.24 8.56
CA ARG A 38 3.26 8.20 9.67
C ARG A 38 4.58 8.40 10.41
N ALA A 39 5.28 7.31 10.72
CA ALA A 39 6.58 7.36 11.40
C ALA A 39 7.65 8.11 10.58
N SER A 40 7.45 8.18 9.26
CA SER A 40 8.32 8.87 8.33
C SER A 40 7.92 10.34 8.09
N GLY A 41 6.95 10.86 8.84
CA GLY A 41 6.47 12.26 8.70
C GLY A 41 5.46 12.46 7.57
N TRP A 42 4.95 11.39 6.97
CA TRP A 42 3.89 11.47 5.96
C TRP A 42 2.51 11.49 6.61
N ILE A 43 1.54 12.03 5.90
CA ILE A 43 0.13 11.98 6.28
C ILE A 43 -0.57 11.01 5.33
N PRO A 44 -0.60 9.70 5.64
CA PRO A 44 -1.26 8.73 4.79
C PRO A 44 -2.78 8.89 4.88
N GLN A 45 -3.42 8.93 3.72
CA GLN A 45 -4.88 9.00 3.58
C GLN A 45 -5.46 7.58 3.58
N TYR A 46 -4.89 6.69 2.77
CA TYR A 46 -5.23 5.28 2.74
C TYR A 46 -4.09 4.44 2.18
N VAL A 47 -4.04 3.18 2.61
CA VAL A 47 -3.35 2.07 1.96
C VAL A 47 -4.35 0.93 1.93
N ALA A 48 -4.58 0.33 0.77
CA ALA A 48 -5.62 -0.66 0.57
C ALA A 48 -5.21 -1.73 -0.43
N VAL A 49 -5.48 -3.01 -0.13
CA VAL A 49 -5.30 -4.14 -1.05
C VAL A 49 -6.66 -4.48 -1.66
N ARG A 50 -6.77 -4.45 -2.98
CA ARG A 50 -8.01 -4.69 -3.72
C ARG A 50 -7.79 -5.65 -4.87
N LYS A 51 -8.87 -6.20 -5.42
CA LYS A 51 -8.82 -6.94 -6.69
C LYS A 51 -8.52 -5.98 -7.84
N GLN A 52 -7.63 -6.37 -8.75
CA GLN A 52 -7.27 -5.56 -9.91
C GLN A 52 -8.46 -5.33 -10.86
N LEU A 53 -9.35 -6.35 -10.99
CA LEU A 53 -10.44 -6.34 -11.96
C LEU A 53 -11.60 -5.40 -11.59
N ASP A 54 -11.99 -5.37 -10.32
CA ASP A 54 -13.23 -4.70 -9.88
C ASP A 54 -13.05 -3.83 -8.62
N LEU A 55 -11.81 -3.70 -8.12
CA LEU A 55 -11.48 -2.95 -6.91
C LEU A 55 -12.24 -3.40 -5.66
N GLN A 56 -12.81 -4.61 -5.65
CA GLN A 56 -13.50 -5.15 -4.49
C GLN A 56 -12.52 -5.70 -3.45
N LEU A 57 -13.06 -6.03 -2.27
CA LEU A 57 -12.33 -6.73 -1.24
C LEU A 57 -11.87 -8.09 -1.77
N PRO A 58 -10.58 -8.41 -1.65
CA PRO A 58 -10.07 -9.71 -2.07
C PRO A 58 -10.58 -10.82 -1.14
N ALA A 59 -10.98 -11.94 -1.72
CA ALA A 59 -11.20 -13.17 -0.96
C ALA A 59 -9.85 -13.84 -0.68
N ALA A 60 -9.83 -14.72 0.32
CA ALA A 60 -8.64 -15.37 0.84
C ALA A 60 -8.07 -16.45 -0.11
N HIS A 61 -7.68 -16.09 -1.34
CA HIS A 61 -7.03 -16.92 -2.39
C HIS A 61 -7.14 -16.27 -3.79
N ASP A 62 -7.68 -15.04 -3.89
CA ASP A 62 -7.83 -14.39 -5.19
C ASP A 62 -6.47 -14.05 -5.82
N SER A 63 -6.33 -14.42 -7.09
CA SER A 63 -5.23 -14.00 -7.96
C SER A 63 -5.54 -12.65 -8.62
N GLY A 64 -4.53 -11.80 -8.80
CA GLY A 64 -4.70 -10.48 -9.45
C GLY A 64 -5.10 -9.40 -8.45
N LEU A 65 -4.20 -9.10 -7.52
CA LEU A 65 -4.38 -8.08 -6.50
C LEU A 65 -3.62 -6.81 -6.88
N VAL A 66 -4.11 -5.67 -6.39
CA VAL A 66 -3.48 -4.38 -6.52
C VAL A 66 -3.43 -3.71 -5.15
N VAL A 67 -2.24 -3.23 -4.78
CA VAL A 67 -2.02 -2.40 -3.59
C VAL A 67 -2.11 -0.95 -4.01
N LEU A 68 -2.99 -0.19 -3.36
CA LEU A 68 -3.24 1.22 -3.64
C LEU A 68 -2.80 2.04 -2.42
N GLY A 69 -2.06 3.13 -2.63
CA GLY A 69 -1.62 4.01 -1.55
C GLY A 69 -1.76 5.48 -1.92
N ALA A 70 -2.23 6.29 -0.97
CA ALA A 70 -2.23 7.74 -1.09
C ALA A 70 -1.77 8.39 0.21
N ALA A 71 -0.84 9.34 0.11
CA ALA A 71 -0.30 10.04 1.26
C ALA A 71 0.17 11.47 0.90
N LEU A 72 0.12 12.39 1.86
CA LEU A 72 0.74 13.71 1.71
C LEU A 72 2.16 13.71 2.26
N LEU A 73 3.07 14.33 1.50
CA LEU A 73 4.40 14.73 1.93
C LEU A 73 4.44 16.27 1.93
N GLY A 74 4.42 16.88 3.12
CA GLY A 74 4.23 18.32 3.24
C GLY A 74 2.88 18.76 2.65
N SER A 75 2.91 19.55 1.58
CA SER A 75 1.73 19.99 0.82
C SER A 75 1.45 19.15 -0.43
N THR A 76 2.36 18.24 -0.80
CA THR A 76 2.25 17.45 -2.03
C THR A 76 1.52 16.14 -1.76
N ARG A 77 0.40 15.92 -2.46
CA ARG A 77 -0.32 14.64 -2.44
C ARG A 77 0.28 13.68 -3.47
N LEU A 78 0.71 12.51 -3.01
CA LEU A 78 1.23 11.44 -3.84
C LEU A 78 0.27 10.24 -3.78
N ILE A 79 0.08 9.61 -4.93
CA ILE A 79 -0.72 8.40 -5.11
C ILE A 79 0.14 7.44 -5.91
N ASP A 80 0.11 6.17 -5.52
CA ASP A 80 0.84 5.11 -6.20
C ASP A 80 0.04 3.80 -6.09
N ASN A 81 0.31 2.88 -7.01
CA ASN A 81 -0.33 1.58 -7.05
C ASN A 81 0.62 0.50 -7.59
N LEU A 82 0.56 -0.68 -6.99
CA LEU A 82 1.39 -1.83 -7.35
C LEU A 82 0.56 -3.09 -7.52
N GLU A 83 0.71 -3.75 -8.66
CA GLU A 83 0.10 -5.04 -8.94
C GLU A 83 0.90 -6.16 -8.25
N VAL A 84 0.20 -7.18 -7.77
CA VAL A 84 0.74 -8.30 -6.99
C VAL A 84 0.75 -9.59 -7.79
#